data_AF-A0A7S3CQU7-F1
#
_entry.id   AF-A0A7S3CQU7-F1
#
_cell.length_a   1.000
_cell.length_b   1.000
_cell.length_c   1.000
_cell.angle_alpha   90.00
_cell.angle_beta   90.00
_cell.angle_gamma   90.00
#
_symmetry.space_group_name_H-M   'P 1'
#
loop_
_entity.id
_entity.type
_entity.pdbx_description
1 polymer ?
#
loop_
_entity_poly.entity_id
_entity_poly.type
_entity_poly.pdbx_seq_one_letter_code
_entity_poly.pdbx_strand_id
1 'polypeptide(L)'
;KYNLRPTDAMEDYRGQVAECFLYEDFMKNLGPAIYAKEGRDEMMKELEEKHVADFLKKFETLLSDDRRFLCNDTLSTYDILTSGFFINLVLNPNSADPELWARVWETVPPKTKKFVA
;
A
#
# COMPACT_ATOMS: atom_id res chain seq x y z
N LYS A 1 12.35 11.26 -21.30
CA LYS A 1 11.65 11.38 -20.00
C LYS A 1 10.32 10.65 -20.12
N TYR A 2 10.00 9.73 -19.22
CA TYR A 2 8.82 8.84 -19.33
C TYR A 2 7.51 9.45 -18.81
N ASN A 3 7.48 10.74 -18.43
CA ASN A 3 6.30 11.45 -17.92
C ASN A 3 5.56 10.75 -16.77
N LEU A 4 6.30 10.07 -15.88
CA LEU A 4 5.74 9.31 -14.74
C LEU A 4 5.46 10.18 -13.50
N ARG A 5 5.53 11.51 -13.63
CA ARG A 5 5.22 12.45 -12.55
C ARG A 5 4.00 13.26 -12.99
N PRO A 6 2.96 13.39 -12.13
CA PRO A 6 1.84 14.28 -12.42
C PRO A 6 2.34 15.70 -12.64
N THR A 7 1.70 16.41 -13.57
CA THR A 7 2.01 17.82 -13.85
C THR A 7 1.03 18.77 -13.18
N ASP A 8 -0.18 18.29 -12.88
CA ASP A 8 -1.14 19.00 -12.04
C ASP A 8 -0.71 18.94 -10.57
N ALA A 9 -0.72 20.09 -9.91
CA ALA A 9 -0.22 20.23 -8.55
C ALA A 9 -1.08 19.46 -7.53
N MET A 10 -2.39 19.36 -7.73
CA MET A 10 -3.28 18.63 -6.83
C MET A 10 -3.14 17.13 -7.01
N GLU A 11 -2.92 16.67 -8.24
CA GLU A 11 -2.63 15.26 -8.51
C GLU A 11 -1.26 14.84 -7.97
N ASP A 12 -0.22 15.69 -8.09
CA ASP A 12 1.09 15.42 -7.46
C ASP A 12 0.98 15.42 -5.93
N TYR A 13 0.26 16.39 -5.34
CA TYR A 13 0.00 16.42 -3.89
C TYR A 13 -0.70 15.14 -3.40
N ARG A 14 -1.74 14.66 -4.10
CA ARG A 14 -2.40 13.38 -3.77
C ARG A 14 -1.40 12.22 -3.77
N GLY A 15 -0.51 12.18 -4.75
CA GLY A 15 0.55 11.18 -4.84
C GLY A 15 1.51 11.23 -3.65
N GLN A 16 1.95 12.43 -3.27
CA GLN A 16 2.79 12.63 -2.09
C GLN A 16 2.09 12.17 -0.80
N VAL A 17 0.79 12.45 -0.65
CA VAL A 17 0.02 11.97 0.51
C VAL A 17 -0.02 10.43 0.55
N ALA A 18 -0.21 9.77 -0.60
CA ALA A 18 -0.15 8.30 -0.66
C ALA A 18 1.25 7.77 -0.30
N GLU A 19 2.30 8.45 -0.74
CA GLU A 19 3.68 8.12 -0.39
C GLU A 19 3.92 8.26 1.11
N CYS A 20 3.43 9.32 1.76
CA CYS A 20 3.51 9.48 3.22
C CYS A 20 2.74 8.37 3.96
N PHE A 21 1.51 8.06 3.54
CA PHE A 21 0.74 6.96 4.14
C PHE A 21 1.46 5.62 4.01
N LEU A 22 2.13 5.38 2.89
CA LEU A 22 2.90 4.15 2.69
C LEU A 22 4.18 4.17 3.54
N TYR A 23 5.07 5.15 3.36
CA TYR A 23 6.41 5.09 3.93
C TYR A 23 6.48 5.58 5.38
N GLU A 24 5.86 6.71 5.66
CA GLU A 24 5.96 7.36 6.95
C GLU A 24 5.01 6.77 7.98
N ASP A 25 3.82 6.30 7.55
CA ASP A 25 2.85 5.71 8.46
C ASP A 25 2.99 4.19 8.56
N PHE A 26 3.13 3.48 7.43
CA PHE A 26 3.12 2.02 7.40
C PHE A 26 4.51 1.37 7.38
N MET A 27 5.33 1.61 6.36
CA MET A 27 6.58 0.87 6.10
C MET A 27 7.59 0.98 7.24
N LYS A 28 7.56 2.07 8.01
CA LYS A 28 8.40 2.22 9.22
C LYS A 28 8.17 1.11 10.26
N ASN A 29 6.98 0.50 10.30
CA ASN A 29 6.63 -0.57 11.23
C ASN A 29 6.86 -1.96 10.61
N LEU A 30 6.88 -2.06 9.28
CA LEU A 30 7.04 -3.31 8.55
C LEU A 30 8.42 -3.94 8.78
N GLY A 31 9.48 -3.15 8.58
CA GLY A 31 10.86 -3.63 8.71
C GLY A 31 11.15 -4.25 10.08
N PRO A 32 10.87 -3.54 11.19
CA PRO A 32 11.02 -4.09 12.54
C PRO A 32 10.24 -5.40 12.74
N ALA A 33 8.99 -5.48 12.27
CA ALA A 33 8.17 -6.68 12.44
C ALA A 33 8.70 -7.88 11.64
N ILE A 34 9.09 -7.70 10.38
CA ILE A 34 9.56 -8.81 9.52
C ILE A 34 10.91 -9.37 10.00
N TYR A 35 11.83 -8.50 10.42
CA TYR A 35 13.21 -8.88 10.75
C TYR A 35 13.46 -9.10 12.24
N ALA A 36 12.41 -9.04 13.08
CA ALA A 36 12.52 -9.31 14.50
C ALA A 36 12.99 -10.75 14.78
N LYS A 37 13.96 -10.90 15.68
CA LYS A 37 14.42 -12.21 16.18
C LYS A 37 13.56 -12.73 17.33
N GLU A 38 13.03 -11.83 18.14
CA GLU A 38 12.20 -12.11 19.32
C GLU A 38 10.92 -11.28 19.24
N GLY A 39 9.79 -11.81 19.71
CA GLY A 39 8.50 -11.11 19.69
C GLY A 39 7.91 -10.87 18.29
N ARG A 40 8.45 -11.51 17.25
CA ARG A 40 8.05 -11.33 15.85
C ARG A 40 6.54 -11.51 15.65
N ASP A 41 5.96 -12.55 16.22
CA ASP A 41 4.55 -12.89 16.01
C ASP A 41 3.61 -11.80 16.57
N GLU A 42 3.96 -11.22 17.72
CA GLU A 42 3.21 -10.11 18.32
C GLU A 42 3.33 -8.83 17.47
N MET A 43 4.54 -8.54 16.96
CA MET A 43 4.76 -7.40 16.06
C MET A 43 4.02 -7.56 14.72
N MET A 44 4.03 -8.76 14.14
CA MET A 44 3.31 -9.06 12.91
C MET A 44 1.79 -8.97 13.11
N LYS A 45 1.29 -9.41 14.27
CA LYS A 45 -0.12 -9.23 14.63
C LYS A 45 -0.50 -7.75 14.77
N GLU A 46 0.31 -6.95 15.46
CA GLU A 46 0.09 -5.50 15.57
C GLU A 46 0.17 -4.80 14.20
N LEU A 47 1.11 -5.23 13.35
CA LEU A 47 1.23 -4.76 11.98
C LEU A 47 -0.06 -5.01 11.19
N GLU A 48 -0.59 -6.22 11.22
CA GLU A 48 -1.85 -6.61 10.56
C GLU A 48 -3.03 -5.79 11.11
N GLU A 49 -3.24 -5.81 12.43
CA GLU A 49 -4.45 -5.27 13.05
C GLU A 49 -4.51 -3.73 13.08
N LYS A 50 -3.36 -3.06 13.20
CA LYS A 50 -3.31 -1.60 13.33
C LYS A 50 -2.77 -0.93 12.07
N HIS A 51 -1.55 -1.29 11.67
CA HIS A 51 -0.82 -0.50 10.68
C HIS A 51 -1.28 -0.74 9.26
N VAL A 52 -1.54 -1.99 8.87
CA VAL A 52 -2.12 -2.33 7.57
C VAL A 52 -3.54 -1.81 7.48
N ALA A 53 -4.36 -2.02 8.51
CA ALA A 53 -5.74 -1.55 8.53
C ALA A 53 -5.85 -0.02 8.39
N ASP A 54 -5.03 0.75 9.13
CA ASP A 54 -5.00 2.21 9.03
C ASP A 54 -4.50 2.69 7.66
N PHE A 55 -3.46 2.05 7.11
CA PHE A 55 -2.97 2.33 5.76
C PHE A 55 -4.06 2.12 4.71
N LEU A 56 -4.75 0.97 4.72
CA LEU A 56 -5.80 0.66 3.75
C LEU A 56 -6.95 1.68 3.82
N LYS A 57 -7.37 2.04 5.04
CA LYS A 57 -8.40 3.05 5.27
C LYS A 57 -8.00 4.40 4.70
N LYS A 58 -6.78 4.86 4.98
CA LYS A 58 -6.26 6.14 4.49
C LYS A 58 -6.07 6.13 2.98
N PHE A 59 -5.48 5.08 2.43
CA PHE A 59 -5.22 4.95 0.99
C PHE A 59 -6.51 4.93 0.17
N GLU A 60 -7.56 4.25 0.65
CA GLU A 60 -8.86 4.22 -0.02
C GLU A 60 -9.46 5.63 -0.21
N THR A 61 -9.22 6.56 0.72
CA THR A 61 -9.71 7.96 0.60
C THR A 61 -9.07 8.73 -0.57
N LEU A 62 -7.93 8.26 -1.06
CA LEU A 62 -7.22 8.89 -2.19
C LEU A 62 -7.64 8.32 -3.53
N LEU A 63 -8.22 7.12 -3.55
CA LEU A 63 -8.63 6.47 -4.79
C LEU A 63 -9.90 7.12 -5.34
N SER A 64 -9.99 7.19 -6.67
CA SER A 64 -11.22 7.58 -7.39
C SER A 64 -11.97 6.32 -7.84
N ASP A 65 -13.30 6.37 -7.88
CA ASP A 65 -14.11 5.25 -8.40
C ASP A 65 -14.05 5.18 -9.93
N ASP A 66 -13.84 6.33 -10.56
CA ASP A 66 -13.91 6.53 -12.02
C ASP A 66 -12.55 6.45 -12.70
N ARG A 67 -11.44 6.44 -11.94
CA ARG A 67 -10.09 6.45 -12.50
C ARG A 67 -9.35 5.15 -12.21
N ARG A 68 -8.45 4.79 -13.14
CA ARG A 68 -7.58 3.63 -13.02
C ARG A 68 -6.40 3.88 -12.07
N PHE A 69 -5.76 5.03 -12.20
CA PHE A 69 -4.56 5.39 -11.46
C PHE A 69 -4.85 6.41 -10.36
N LEU A 70 -3.92 6.51 -9.41
CA LEU A 70 -4.03 7.38 -8.24
C LEU A 70 -4.03 8.86 -8.62
N CYS A 71 -3.13 9.24 -9.52
CA CYS A 71 -2.80 10.63 -9.85
C CYS A 71 -3.15 10.96 -11.30
N ASN A 72 -4.44 10.83 -11.65
CA ASN A 72 -5.06 11.06 -12.98
C ASN A 72 -5.18 9.80 -13.86
N ASP A 73 -5.47 9.94 -15.16
CA ASP A 73 -5.69 8.84 -16.10
C ASP A 73 -4.40 8.20 -16.66
N THR A 74 -3.24 8.59 -16.13
CA THR A 74 -1.93 8.09 -16.57
C THR A 74 -1.16 7.47 -15.42
N LEU A 75 -0.47 6.36 -15.70
CA LEU A 75 0.44 5.71 -14.77
C LEU A 75 1.53 6.69 -14.29
N SER A 76 1.74 6.74 -12.98
CA SER A 76 2.76 7.54 -12.33
C SER A 76 3.69 6.70 -11.46
N THR A 77 4.78 7.30 -10.97
CA THR A 77 5.65 6.66 -9.98
C THR A 77 4.90 6.35 -8.69
N TYR A 78 3.85 7.11 -8.35
CA TYR A 78 3.05 6.86 -7.15
C TYR A 78 2.25 5.56 -7.26
N ASP A 79 1.73 5.25 -8.44
CA ASP A 79 1.06 3.97 -8.69
C ASP A 79 2.03 2.80 -8.54
N ILE A 80 3.24 2.93 -9.08
CA ILE A 80 4.29 1.91 -8.98
C ILE A 80 4.69 1.68 -7.51
N LEU A 81 4.91 2.76 -6.76
CA LEU A 81 5.29 2.68 -5.34
C LEU A 81 4.20 2.02 -4.49
N THR A 82 2.95 2.48 -4.63
CA THR A 82 1.83 1.99 -3.82
C THR A 82 1.41 0.56 -4.20
N SER A 83 1.39 0.25 -5.50
CA SER A 83 1.16 -1.14 -5.99
C SER A 83 2.27 -2.10 -5.56
N GLY A 84 3.51 -1.61 -5.40
CA GLY A 84 4.66 -2.40 -4.95
C GLY A 84 4.47 -3.05 -3.59
N PHE A 85 3.77 -2.41 -2.65
CA PHE A 85 3.38 -3.03 -1.38
C PHE A 85 2.51 -4.28 -1.60
N PHE A 86 1.46 -4.15 -2.39
CA PHE A 86 0.53 -5.24 -2.64
C PHE A 86 1.20 -6.38 -3.40
N ILE A 87 1.97 -6.07 -4.44
CA ILE A 87 2.58 -7.10 -5.30
C ILE A 87 3.71 -7.83 -4.55
N ASN A 88 4.57 -7.11 -3.83
CA ASN A 88 5.77 -7.71 -3.22
C ASN A 88 5.51 -8.35 -1.85
N LEU A 89 4.44 -7.98 -1.16
CA LEU A 89 4.11 -8.54 0.15
C LEU A 89 2.79 -9.30 0.12
N VAL A 90 1.70 -8.61 -0.19
CA VAL A 90 0.35 -9.15 0.00
C VAL A 90 0.03 -10.28 -0.97
N LEU A 91 0.37 -10.11 -2.24
CA LEU A 91 0.11 -11.03 -3.34
C LEU A 91 1.33 -11.84 -3.74
N ASN A 92 2.42 -11.76 -2.97
CA ASN A 92 3.66 -12.43 -3.29
C ASN A 92 3.52 -13.94 -3.01
N PRO A 93 3.59 -14.81 -4.04
CA PRO A 93 3.45 -16.26 -3.87
C PRO A 93 4.62 -16.88 -3.09
N ASN A 94 5.74 -16.17 -2.96
CA ASN A 94 6.94 -16.60 -2.24
C ASN A 94 7.07 -15.95 -0.87
N SER A 95 5.98 -15.37 -0.33
CA SER A 95 6.02 -14.74 0.99
C SER A 95 6.33 -15.77 2.08
N ALA A 96 7.07 -15.33 3.12
CA ALA A 96 7.33 -16.14 4.30
C ALA A 96 6.08 -16.32 5.19
N ASP A 97 5.09 -15.43 5.05
CA ASP A 97 3.88 -15.41 5.87
C ASP A 97 2.60 -15.46 5.01
N PRO A 98 2.42 -16.47 4.13
CA PRO A 98 1.37 -16.46 3.12
C PRO A 98 -0.04 -16.40 3.71
N GLU A 99 -0.28 -17.02 4.87
CA GLU A 99 -1.58 -17.00 5.54
C GLU A 99 -1.95 -15.62 6.09
N LEU A 100 -0.96 -14.87 6.60
CA LEU A 100 -1.18 -13.50 7.08
C LEU A 100 -1.57 -12.59 5.93
N TRP A 101 -0.82 -12.65 4.83
CA TRP A 101 -1.09 -11.82 3.68
C TRP A 101 -2.40 -12.16 2.97
N ALA A 102 -2.78 -13.44 2.95
CA ALA A 102 -4.10 -13.86 2.49
C ALA A 102 -5.22 -13.22 3.33
N ARG A 103 -5.12 -13.22 4.68
CA ARG A 103 -6.10 -12.54 5.55
C ARG A 103 -6.14 -11.04 5.31
N VAL A 104 -4.98 -10.40 5.20
CA VAL A 104 -4.89 -8.98 4.83
C VAL A 104 -5.65 -8.73 3.54
N TRP A 105 -5.42 -9.53 2.49
CA TRP A 105 -6.09 -9.36 1.20
C TRP A 105 -7.61 -9.44 1.31
N GLU A 106 -8.16 -10.33 2.15
CA GLU A 106 -9.61 -10.40 2.37
C GLU A 106 -10.18 -9.09 2.94
N THR A 107 -9.40 -8.37 3.76
CA THR A 107 -9.81 -7.07 4.33
C THR A 107 -9.60 -5.88 3.39
N VAL A 108 -8.87 -6.05 2.29
CA VAL A 108 -8.61 -4.95 1.36
C VAL A 108 -9.92 -4.48 0.71
N PRO A 109 -10.24 -3.18 0.76
CA PRO A 109 -11.48 -2.66 0.19
C PRO A 109 -11.58 -2.92 -1.33
N PRO A 110 -12.79 -3.13 -1.88
CA PRO A 110 -12.97 -3.43 -3.30
C PRO A 110 -12.33 -2.40 -4.24
N LYS A 111 -12.35 -1.12 -3.87
CA LYS A 111 -11.75 -0.02 -4.63
C LYS A 111 -10.23 -0.16 -4.71
N THR A 112 -9.59 -0.52 -3.60
CA THR A 112 -8.16 -0.82 -3.54
C THR A 112 -7.83 -2.08 -4.32
N LYS A 113 -8.66 -3.14 -4.25
CA LYS A 113 -8.47 -4.34 -5.08
C LYS A 113 -8.53 -4.00 -6.58
N LYS A 114 -9.49 -3.17 -7.00
CA LYS A 114 -9.61 -2.67 -8.38
C LYS A 114 -8.38 -1.88 -8.81
N PHE A 115 -7.78 -1.09 -7.92
CA PHE A 115 -6.54 -0.36 -8.20
C PHE A 115 -5.34 -1.29 -8.43
N VAL A 116 -5.25 -2.39 -7.68
CA VAL A 116 -4.13 -3.35 -7.78
C VAL A 116 -4.23 -4.25 -9.02
N ALA A 117 -5.42 -4.73 -9.37
CA ALA A 117 -5.69 -5.62 -10.51
C ALA A 117 -5.62 -4.87 -11.85
#